data_AF-A0A928SL42-F1
#
_entry.id   AF-A0A928SL42-F1
#
_cell.length_a   1.000
_cell.length_b   1.000
_cell.length_c   1.000
_cell.angle_alpha   90.00
_cell.angle_beta   90.00
_cell.angle_gamma   90.00
#
_symmetry.space_group_name_H-M   'P 1'
#
loop_
_entity.id
_entity.type
_entity.pdbx_description
1 polymer ?
#
loop_
_entity_poly.entity_id
_entity_poly.type
_entity_poly.pdbx_seq_one_letter_code
_entity_poly.pdbx_strand_id
1 'polypeptide(L)'
;MPVWQYLLFIVVGMVVFSFLGSLLPPVGLIGYDWVNFFSTPAQEEGLSYYPPWVEYVSYLTWPGLIGLTFTGLALGLYQRRASLLVMSIAFFTLPALWLVFLGQIEGLIVFGLTGMPWLVPLVTIKPQVGYLAFLARKKDLAVLLIWLALTTAIWGLWPLDMLTISNFTAWEEPHDISVWPWSLPLVVVLLWLSRGDEDMLMLAGVFALPYLHSYHYFVVLPAMARLTWWVAILAAVVSWLPLLANWFGPWAWQLGHLFPMILWVSLYLQRQTRSASKTIPA
;
A
#
# COMPACT_ATOMS: atom_id res chain seq x y z
N MET A 1 9.26 16.95 -9.31
CA MET A 1 10.69 16.84 -8.96
C MET A 1 11.47 16.59 -10.24
N PRO A 2 12.59 17.27 -10.50
CA PRO A 2 13.49 16.93 -11.61
C PRO A 2 13.95 15.47 -11.56
N VAL A 3 14.13 14.83 -12.72
CA VAL A 3 14.48 13.40 -12.81
C VAL A 3 15.78 13.08 -12.05
N TRP A 4 16.81 13.92 -12.14
CA TRP A 4 18.07 13.68 -11.43
C TRP A 4 17.92 13.72 -9.90
N GLN A 5 17.04 14.57 -9.36
CA GLN A 5 16.75 14.60 -7.92
C GLN A 5 16.00 13.34 -7.49
N TYR A 6 15.07 12.88 -8.32
CA TYR A 6 14.33 11.65 -8.09
C TYR A 6 15.27 10.44 -8.06
N LEU A 7 16.15 10.33 -9.07
CA LEU A 7 17.16 9.26 -9.12
C LEU A 7 18.15 9.34 -7.96
N LEU A 8 18.63 10.54 -7.60
CA LEU A 8 19.52 10.72 -6.46
C LEU A 8 18.84 10.30 -5.15
N PHE A 9 17.58 10.69 -4.94
CA PHE A 9 16.80 10.28 -3.77
C PHE A 9 16.67 8.76 -3.71
N ILE A 10 16.39 8.11 -4.85
CA ILE A 10 16.29 6.65 -4.92
C ILE A 10 17.63 6.01 -4.57
N VAL A 11 18.72 6.43 -5.19
CA VAL A 11 20.03 5.81 -4.96
C VAL A 11 20.46 5.97 -3.49
N VAL A 12 20.36 7.17 -2.93
CA VAL A 12 20.73 7.41 -1.53
C VAL A 12 19.80 6.64 -0.58
N GLY A 13 18.48 6.70 -0.81
CA GLY A 13 17.50 5.97 0.00
C GLY A 13 17.75 4.47 -0.03
N MET A 14 17.98 3.90 -1.22
CA MET A 14 18.29 2.50 -1.41
C MET A 14 19.53 2.09 -0.64
N VAL A 15 20.62 2.83 -0.77
CA VAL A 15 21.87 2.53 -0.03
C VAL A 15 21.63 2.56 1.48
N VAL A 16 20.98 3.61 1.99
CA VAL A 16 20.75 3.77 3.44
C VAL A 16 19.82 2.68 3.98
N PHE A 17 18.66 2.48 3.35
CA PHE A 17 17.67 1.53 3.85
C PHE A 17 18.06 0.08 3.58
N SER A 18 18.77 -0.24 2.51
CA SER A 18 19.35 -1.57 2.33
C SER A 18 20.48 -1.84 3.32
N PHE A 19 21.32 -0.85 3.64
CA PHE A 19 22.30 -1.02 4.70
C PHE A 19 21.62 -1.32 6.04
N LEU A 20 20.59 -0.55 6.41
CA LEU A 20 19.79 -0.83 7.62
C LEU A 20 19.11 -2.21 7.56
N GLY A 21 18.56 -2.58 6.40
CA GLY A 21 17.96 -3.90 6.18
C GLY A 21 18.95 -5.05 6.30
N SER A 22 20.23 -4.84 5.99
CA SER A 22 21.28 -5.86 6.18
C SER A 22 21.56 -6.18 7.65
N LEU A 23 21.14 -5.29 8.58
CA LEU A 23 21.21 -5.50 10.02
C LEU A 23 20.03 -6.33 10.55
N LEU A 24 19.03 -6.60 9.72
CA LEU A 24 17.82 -7.36 10.05
C LEU A 24 17.89 -8.72 9.34
N PRO A 25 18.39 -9.79 9.98
CA PRO A 25 18.47 -11.09 9.33
C PRO A 25 17.06 -11.66 9.07
N PRO A 26 16.79 -12.23 7.88
CA PRO A 26 15.50 -12.84 7.56
C PRO A 26 15.42 -14.24 8.21
N VAL A 27 15.05 -14.28 9.49
CA VAL A 27 14.99 -15.52 10.29
C VAL A 27 13.73 -15.53 11.15
N GLY A 28 13.12 -16.71 11.29
CA GLY A 28 11.92 -16.90 12.11
C GLY A 28 10.73 -16.13 11.53
N LEU A 29 10.24 -15.13 12.27
CA LEU A 29 9.12 -14.29 11.85
C LEU A 29 9.55 -13.08 11.01
N ILE A 30 10.84 -12.81 10.83
CA ILE A 30 11.34 -11.70 10.02
C ILE A 30 11.60 -12.18 8.60
N GLY A 31 11.03 -11.50 7.60
CA GLY A 31 11.13 -11.85 6.20
C GLY A 31 10.49 -13.19 5.85
N TYR A 32 9.52 -13.67 6.64
CA TYR A 32 8.94 -15.00 6.44
C TYR A 32 8.40 -15.21 5.01
N ASP A 33 7.57 -14.29 4.52
CA ASP A 33 7.00 -14.39 3.19
C ASP A 33 8.06 -14.16 2.10
N TRP A 34 9.03 -13.30 2.36
CA TRP A 34 10.18 -13.13 1.47
C TRP A 34 10.93 -14.43 1.26
N VAL A 35 11.32 -15.10 2.35
CA VAL A 35 12.09 -16.35 2.30
C VAL A 35 11.29 -17.46 1.64
N ASN A 36 10.02 -17.64 2.02
CA ASN A 36 9.23 -18.80 1.60
C ASN A 36 8.49 -18.62 0.28
N PHE A 37 8.17 -17.39 -0.15
CA PHE A 37 7.33 -17.16 -1.33
C PHE A 37 7.96 -16.28 -2.42
N PHE A 38 8.81 -15.31 -2.05
CA PHE A 38 9.31 -14.32 -3.02
C PHE A 38 10.76 -14.50 -3.43
N SER A 39 11.59 -15.16 -2.61
CA SER A 39 13.02 -15.34 -2.89
C SER A 39 13.33 -16.54 -3.79
N THR A 40 12.34 -17.41 -4.05
CA THR A 40 12.48 -18.58 -4.92
C THR A 40 11.85 -18.35 -6.30
N PRO A 41 12.49 -18.79 -7.40
CA PRO A 41 11.93 -18.68 -8.76
C PRO A 41 10.70 -19.58 -8.96
N ALA A 42 10.67 -20.72 -8.27
CA ALA A 42 9.49 -21.54 -8.16
C ALA A 42 8.59 -20.89 -7.09
N GLN A 43 7.69 -20.03 -7.54
CA GLN A 43 6.54 -19.61 -6.73
C GLN A 43 5.63 -20.83 -6.61
N GLU A 44 6.02 -21.78 -5.76
CA GLU A 44 5.21 -22.95 -5.47
C GLU A 44 3.85 -22.46 -4.93
N GLU A 45 2.80 -23.03 -5.51
CA GLU A 45 1.39 -22.71 -5.30
C GLU A 45 1.08 -22.56 -3.81
N GLY A 46 0.86 -21.33 -3.36
CA GLY A 46 0.51 -21.11 -1.97
C GLY A 46 0.26 -19.65 -1.63
N LEU A 47 -1.01 -19.33 -1.43
CA LEU A 47 -1.52 -18.25 -0.57
C LEU A 47 -1.79 -16.87 -1.21
N SER A 48 -1.31 -16.52 -2.40
CA SER A 48 -1.70 -15.25 -3.06
C SER A 48 -1.51 -15.26 -4.57
N TYR A 49 -2.55 -14.83 -5.31
CA TYR A 49 -2.44 -14.64 -6.75
C TYR A 49 -1.69 -13.35 -7.08
N TYR A 50 -0.58 -13.52 -7.79
CA TYR A 50 0.27 -12.44 -8.29
C TYR A 50 0.28 -12.45 -9.82
N PRO A 51 0.47 -11.29 -10.47
CA PRO A 51 0.66 -11.23 -11.91
C PRO A 51 2.00 -11.86 -12.33
N PRO A 52 2.15 -12.33 -13.59
CA PRO A 52 3.34 -13.05 -14.04
C PRO A 52 4.68 -12.36 -13.78
N TRP A 53 4.72 -11.03 -13.84
CA TRP A 53 5.95 -10.25 -13.59
C TRP A 53 6.34 -10.16 -12.10
N VAL A 54 5.61 -10.80 -11.18
CA VAL A 54 6.06 -10.93 -9.79
C VAL A 54 7.34 -11.77 -9.69
N GLU A 55 7.62 -12.63 -10.69
CA GLU A 55 8.84 -13.43 -10.75
C GLU A 55 10.09 -12.55 -10.65
N TYR A 56 10.04 -11.32 -11.19
CA TYR A 56 11.18 -10.39 -11.16
C TYR A 56 11.51 -9.87 -9.76
N VAL A 57 10.62 -10.04 -8.80
CA VAL A 57 10.86 -9.70 -7.39
C VAL A 57 11.92 -10.61 -6.78
N SER A 58 12.01 -11.87 -7.24
CA SER A 58 13.00 -12.83 -6.76
C SER A 58 14.45 -12.42 -7.04
N TYR A 59 14.68 -11.47 -7.96
CA TYR A 59 16.01 -10.89 -8.21
C TYR A 59 16.45 -9.87 -7.15
N LEU A 60 15.54 -9.44 -6.26
CA LEU A 60 15.92 -8.61 -5.13
C LEU A 60 16.60 -9.47 -4.07
N THR A 61 17.47 -8.85 -3.27
CA THR A 61 17.89 -9.45 -1.99
C THR A 61 16.96 -8.97 -0.89
N TRP A 62 16.96 -9.64 0.26
CA TRP A 62 16.20 -9.17 1.44
C TRP A 62 16.50 -7.70 1.79
N PRO A 63 17.78 -7.27 1.92
CA PRO A 63 18.10 -5.86 2.12
C PRO A 63 17.65 -4.96 0.94
N GLY A 64 17.69 -5.48 -0.29
CA GLY A 64 17.18 -4.78 -1.47
C GLY A 64 15.68 -4.49 -1.40
N LEU A 65 14.88 -5.47 -0.95
CA LEU A 65 13.44 -5.31 -0.75
C LEU A 65 13.14 -4.24 0.31
N ILE A 66 13.81 -4.32 1.48
CA ILE A 66 13.68 -3.29 2.53
C ILE A 66 14.07 -1.92 1.98
N GLY A 67 15.17 -1.86 1.24
CA GLY A 67 15.67 -0.67 0.57
C GLY A 67 14.60 0.00 -0.29
N LEU A 68 14.01 -0.74 -1.23
CA LEU A 68 13.01 -0.24 -2.16
C LEU A 68 11.74 0.19 -1.42
N THR A 69 11.30 -0.61 -0.46
CA THR A 69 10.09 -0.39 0.32
C THR A 69 10.17 0.96 1.06
N PHE A 70 11.22 1.16 1.84
CA PHE A 70 11.37 2.36 2.65
C PHE A 70 11.82 3.59 1.87
N THR A 71 12.56 3.40 0.78
CA THR A 71 12.79 4.47 -0.20
C THR A 71 11.47 4.93 -0.82
N GLY A 72 10.61 3.99 -1.23
CA GLY A 72 9.30 4.28 -1.78
C GLY A 72 8.41 5.05 -0.81
N LEU A 73 8.35 4.62 0.45
CA LEU A 73 7.61 5.33 1.50
C LEU A 73 8.17 6.74 1.74
N ALA A 74 9.48 6.87 1.96
CA ALA A 74 10.15 8.16 2.18
C ALA A 74 9.90 9.12 1.01
N LEU A 75 10.05 8.63 -0.23
CA LEU A 75 9.86 9.43 -1.44
C LEU A 75 8.39 9.80 -1.64
N GLY A 76 7.47 8.87 -1.39
CA GLY A 76 6.02 9.13 -1.46
C GLY A 76 5.56 10.20 -0.47
N LEU A 77 6.10 10.17 0.76
CA LEU A 77 5.85 11.18 1.78
C LEU A 77 6.51 12.53 1.40
N TYR A 78 7.74 12.51 0.88
CA TYR A 78 8.45 13.70 0.44
C TYR A 78 7.75 14.40 -0.73
N GLN A 79 7.31 13.65 -1.74
CA GLN A 79 6.57 14.18 -2.89
C GLN A 79 5.26 14.86 -2.47
N ARG A 80 4.64 14.38 -1.39
CA ARG A 80 3.44 14.96 -0.75
C ARG A 80 3.76 16.06 0.28
N ARG A 81 5.04 16.45 0.40
CA ARG A 81 5.55 17.52 1.28
C ARG A 81 5.28 17.27 2.78
N ALA A 82 5.39 16.03 3.22
CA ALA A 82 5.35 15.70 4.64
C ALA A 82 6.42 16.47 5.43
N SER A 83 6.11 16.86 6.67
CA SER A 83 7.14 17.31 7.61
C SER A 83 8.00 16.12 8.07
N LEU A 84 9.25 16.38 8.48
CA LEU A 84 10.14 15.33 8.98
C LEU A 84 9.51 14.54 10.13
N LEU A 85 8.78 15.21 11.02
CA LEU A 85 8.09 14.56 12.13
C LEU A 85 7.03 13.57 11.63
N VAL A 86 6.18 13.98 10.67
CA VAL A 86 5.15 13.09 10.10
C VAL A 86 5.79 11.95 9.32
N MET A 87 6.90 12.19 8.62
CA MET A 87 7.66 11.14 7.96
C MET A 87 8.12 10.09 8.97
N SER A 88 8.80 10.51 10.05
CA SER A 88 9.24 9.60 11.10
C SER A 88 8.07 8.81 11.69
N ILE A 89 6.95 9.47 12.01
CA ILE A 89 5.77 8.81 12.56
C ILE A 89 5.26 7.70 11.62
N ALA A 90 5.24 7.93 10.30
CA ALA A 90 4.78 6.95 9.33
C ALA A 90 5.59 5.64 9.36
N PHE A 91 6.91 5.72 9.61
CA PHE A 91 7.79 4.54 9.74
C PHE A 91 7.52 3.71 11.01
N PHE A 92 6.91 4.30 12.05
CA PHE A 92 6.58 3.62 13.31
C PHE A 92 5.12 3.17 13.39
N THR A 93 4.41 3.13 12.27
CA THR A 93 3.07 2.56 12.19
C THR A 93 3.12 1.04 12.10
N LEU A 94 2.05 0.37 12.55
CA LEU A 94 1.95 -1.08 12.44
C LEU A 94 2.14 -1.56 10.99
N PRO A 95 1.49 -0.98 9.95
CA PRO A 95 1.66 -1.48 8.58
C PRO A 95 3.10 -1.40 8.08
N ALA A 96 3.85 -0.36 8.48
CA ALA A 96 5.27 -0.22 8.12
C ALA A 96 6.15 -1.31 8.73
N LEU A 97 6.00 -1.56 10.03
CA LEU A 97 6.81 -2.55 10.74
C LEU A 97 6.37 -3.99 10.44
N TRP A 98 5.06 -4.22 10.32
CA TRP A 98 4.50 -5.51 9.97
C TRP A 98 4.95 -5.99 8.60
N LEU A 99 5.08 -5.08 7.63
CA LEU A 99 5.62 -5.41 6.32
C LEU A 99 7.09 -5.87 6.40
N VAL A 100 7.90 -5.30 7.28
CA VAL A 100 9.28 -5.77 7.52
C VAL A 100 9.30 -7.11 8.24
N PHE A 101 8.40 -7.34 9.19
CA PHE A 101 8.29 -8.65 9.82
C PHE A 101 7.91 -9.70 8.78
N LEU A 102 6.85 -9.51 8.02
CA LEU A 102 6.44 -10.51 7.04
C LEU A 102 7.37 -10.60 5.82
N GLY A 103 7.99 -9.51 5.39
CA GLY A 103 8.73 -9.47 4.13
C GLY A 103 7.83 -9.45 2.89
N GLN A 104 6.69 -8.77 3.00
CA GLN A 104 5.73 -8.63 1.91
C GLN A 104 6.13 -7.54 0.90
N ILE A 105 5.51 -7.58 -0.28
CA ILE A 105 5.92 -6.78 -1.45
C ILE A 105 5.11 -5.49 -1.64
N GLU A 106 4.22 -5.10 -0.72
CA GLU A 106 3.44 -3.85 -0.86
C GLU A 106 4.33 -2.60 -0.89
N GLY A 107 5.55 -2.70 -0.35
CA GLY A 107 6.59 -1.69 -0.50
C GLY A 107 6.88 -1.31 -1.94
N LEU A 108 6.88 -2.31 -2.83
CA LEU A 108 7.14 -2.12 -4.26
C LEU A 108 5.99 -1.35 -4.93
N ILE A 109 4.75 -1.53 -4.46
CA ILE A 109 3.58 -0.78 -4.95
C ILE A 109 3.75 0.69 -4.61
N VAL A 110 4.08 1.00 -3.34
CA VAL A 110 4.32 2.38 -2.91
C VAL A 110 5.46 3.02 -3.69
N PHE A 111 6.55 2.30 -3.90
CA PHE A 111 7.65 2.76 -4.74
C PHE A 111 7.18 3.04 -6.19
N GLY A 112 6.41 2.12 -6.78
CA GLY A 112 5.82 2.28 -8.11
C GLY A 112 4.94 3.51 -8.23
N LEU A 113 4.13 3.82 -7.22
CA LEU A 113 3.25 4.99 -7.19
C LEU A 113 4.06 6.30 -7.29
N THR A 114 5.27 6.35 -6.72
CA THR A 114 6.13 7.56 -6.79
C THR A 114 6.64 7.86 -8.21
N GLY A 115 6.64 6.86 -9.10
CA GLY A 115 7.21 6.92 -10.44
C GLY A 115 6.18 6.79 -11.57
N MET A 116 4.88 6.87 -11.28
CA MET A 116 3.84 6.83 -12.31
C MET A 116 4.05 7.94 -13.37
N PRO A 117 3.86 7.64 -14.68
CA PRO A 117 3.35 6.39 -15.24
C PRO A 117 4.41 5.32 -15.53
N TRP A 118 5.70 5.59 -15.33
CA TRP A 118 6.77 4.71 -15.81
C TRP A 118 6.90 3.41 -14.99
N LEU A 119 6.49 3.43 -13.72
CA LEU A 119 6.56 2.30 -12.81
C LEU A 119 5.22 1.59 -12.60
N VAL A 120 4.30 1.67 -13.58
CA VAL A 120 3.03 0.92 -13.56
C VAL A 120 3.21 -0.55 -13.21
N PRO A 121 4.19 -1.31 -13.77
CA PRO A 121 4.33 -2.74 -13.45
C PRO A 121 4.39 -3.01 -11.94
N LEU A 122 5.12 -2.15 -11.20
CA LEU A 122 5.26 -2.26 -9.75
C LEU A 122 3.96 -1.92 -9.01
N VAL A 123 3.20 -0.91 -9.45
CA VAL A 123 1.88 -0.59 -8.87
C VAL A 123 0.90 -1.75 -9.04
N THR A 124 1.02 -2.47 -10.14
CA THR A 124 0.11 -3.55 -10.53
C THR A 124 0.52 -4.93 -10.00
N ILE A 125 1.66 -5.02 -9.29
CA ILE A 125 2.18 -6.30 -8.78
C ILE A 125 1.28 -6.96 -7.73
N LYS A 126 0.51 -6.15 -7.00
CA LYS A 126 -0.52 -6.63 -6.08
C LYS A 126 -1.74 -5.72 -6.23
N PRO A 127 -2.65 -6.04 -7.15
CA PRO A 127 -3.56 -5.07 -7.75
C PRO A 127 -4.67 -4.50 -6.86
N GLN A 128 -4.77 -4.92 -5.60
CA GLN A 128 -5.91 -4.67 -4.73
C GLN A 128 -6.19 -3.16 -4.53
N VAL A 129 -5.25 -2.44 -3.93
CA VAL A 129 -5.41 -1.00 -3.60
C VAL A 129 -4.76 -0.12 -4.66
N GLY A 130 -3.63 -0.57 -5.23
CA GLY A 130 -2.83 0.20 -6.18
C GLY A 130 -3.59 0.60 -7.44
N TYR A 131 -4.55 -0.22 -7.92
CA TYR A 131 -5.30 0.12 -9.13
C TYR A 131 -6.15 1.37 -9.02
N LEU A 132 -6.63 1.71 -7.81
CA LEU A 132 -7.49 2.86 -7.62
C LEU A 132 -6.74 4.19 -7.76
N ALA A 133 -5.41 4.16 -7.65
CA ALA A 133 -4.57 5.32 -7.96
C ALA A 133 -4.75 5.80 -9.42
N PHE A 134 -4.92 4.86 -10.36
CA PHE A 134 -5.09 5.18 -11.78
C PHE A 134 -6.42 5.88 -12.07
N LEU A 135 -7.43 5.72 -11.20
CA LEU A 135 -8.73 6.39 -11.35
C LEU A 135 -8.66 7.88 -10.98
N ALA A 136 -7.58 8.34 -10.35
CA ALA A 136 -7.42 9.75 -9.97
C ALA A 136 -7.26 10.66 -11.20
N ARG A 137 -6.65 10.16 -12.29
CA ARG A 137 -6.36 10.95 -13.49
C ARG A 137 -6.60 10.12 -14.75
N LYS A 138 -7.30 10.69 -15.74
CA LYS A 138 -7.60 10.03 -17.03
C LYS A 138 -6.37 9.47 -17.74
N LYS A 139 -5.24 10.19 -17.68
CA LYS A 139 -3.97 9.76 -18.28
C LYS A 139 -3.44 8.48 -17.65
N ASP A 140 -3.60 8.32 -16.34
CA ASP A 140 -3.08 7.16 -15.61
C ASP A 140 -3.99 5.96 -15.89
N LEU A 141 -5.31 6.16 -15.90
CA LEU A 141 -6.26 5.14 -16.36
C LEU A 141 -5.93 4.65 -17.78
N ALA A 142 -5.63 5.55 -18.71
CA ALA A 142 -5.24 5.15 -20.07
C ALA A 142 -3.95 4.30 -20.06
N VAL A 143 -2.95 4.69 -19.28
CA VAL A 143 -1.71 3.91 -19.12
C VAL A 143 -1.99 2.54 -18.52
N LEU A 144 -2.86 2.45 -17.50
CA LEU A 144 -3.26 1.17 -16.92
C LEU A 144 -3.92 0.27 -17.96
N LEU A 145 -4.86 0.79 -18.75
CA LEU A 145 -5.53 0.01 -19.79
C LEU A 145 -4.56 -0.49 -20.85
N ILE A 146 -3.60 0.35 -21.27
CA ILE A 146 -2.54 -0.06 -22.19
C ILE A 146 -1.66 -1.16 -21.56
N TRP A 147 -1.25 -0.98 -20.31
CA TRP A 147 -0.45 -1.98 -19.59
C TRP A 147 -1.17 -3.32 -19.43
N LEU A 148 -2.46 -3.30 -19.08
CA LEU A 148 -3.28 -4.51 -19.00
C LEU A 148 -3.43 -5.20 -20.36
N ALA A 149 -3.63 -4.43 -21.43
CA ALA A 149 -3.69 -4.99 -22.79
C ALA A 149 -2.36 -5.62 -23.21
N LEU A 150 -1.24 -4.95 -22.95
CA LEU A 150 0.10 -5.48 -23.25
C LEU A 150 0.41 -6.74 -22.45
N THR A 151 0.17 -6.73 -21.14
CA THR A 151 0.43 -7.90 -20.30
C THR A 151 -0.48 -9.07 -20.66
N THR A 152 -1.75 -8.80 -21.01
CA THR A 152 -2.65 -9.85 -21.51
C THR A 152 -2.18 -10.43 -22.85
N ALA A 153 -1.60 -9.61 -23.73
CA ALA A 153 -1.06 -10.08 -25.01
C ALA A 153 0.20 -10.94 -24.85
N ILE A 154 1.04 -10.66 -23.84
CA ILE A 154 2.30 -11.38 -23.60
C ILE A 154 2.07 -12.66 -22.79
N TRP A 155 1.27 -12.59 -21.72
CA TRP A 155 1.08 -13.69 -20.75
C TRP A 155 -0.31 -14.33 -20.80
N GLY A 156 -1.16 -13.96 -21.75
CA GLY A 156 -2.53 -14.48 -21.85
C GLY A 156 -3.49 -13.88 -20.82
N LEU A 157 -4.62 -14.55 -20.59
CA LEU A 157 -5.70 -14.08 -19.71
C LEU A 157 -5.41 -14.28 -18.21
N TRP A 158 -4.20 -13.96 -17.76
CA TRP A 158 -3.75 -14.05 -16.37
C TRP A 158 -4.69 -13.38 -15.32
N PRO A 159 -5.48 -12.31 -15.64
CA PRO A 159 -6.41 -11.76 -14.65
C PRO A 159 -7.52 -12.74 -14.26
N LEU A 160 -7.83 -13.75 -15.08
CA LEU A 160 -8.83 -14.77 -14.74
C LEU A 160 -8.35 -15.65 -13.58
N ASP A 161 -7.05 -15.90 -13.48
CA ASP A 161 -6.46 -16.68 -12.39
C ASP A 161 -6.70 -15.96 -11.05
N MET A 162 -6.61 -14.62 -11.05
CA MET A 162 -6.90 -13.81 -9.86
C MET A 162 -8.35 -13.89 -9.38
N LEU A 163 -9.31 -14.16 -10.27
CA LEU A 163 -10.72 -14.29 -9.89
C LEU A 163 -10.99 -15.57 -9.12
N THR A 164 -10.08 -16.54 -9.14
CA THR A 164 -10.21 -17.81 -8.41
C THR A 164 -9.78 -17.71 -6.93
N ILE A 165 -9.43 -16.51 -6.46
CA ILE A 165 -8.98 -16.24 -5.08
C ILE A 165 -10.03 -16.63 -4.01
N SER A 166 -11.31 -16.71 -4.38
CA SER A 166 -12.39 -17.15 -3.49
C SER A 166 -12.23 -18.58 -2.96
N ASN A 167 -11.43 -19.40 -3.64
CA ASN A 167 -11.13 -20.77 -3.19
C ASN A 167 -10.13 -20.78 -2.02
N PHE A 168 -9.35 -19.70 -1.85
CA PHE A 168 -8.33 -19.56 -0.80
C PHE A 168 -8.87 -18.90 0.47
N THR A 169 -9.88 -18.03 0.37
CA THR A 169 -10.57 -17.43 1.53
C THR A 169 -11.29 -18.46 2.43
N ALA A 170 -11.31 -19.74 2.06
CA ALA A 170 -11.83 -20.83 2.88
C ALA A 170 -10.93 -21.18 4.08
N TRP A 171 -9.70 -20.68 4.11
CA TRP A 171 -8.76 -20.82 5.23
C TRP A 171 -9.01 -19.61 6.14
N GLU A 172 -9.92 -19.75 7.11
CA GLU A 172 -10.31 -18.67 8.02
C GLU A 172 -9.11 -18.18 8.84
N GLU A 173 -8.36 -17.23 8.27
CA GLU A 173 -7.26 -16.58 8.95
C GLU A 173 -7.83 -15.56 9.94
N PRO A 174 -7.55 -15.67 11.26
CA PRO A 174 -8.17 -14.80 12.25
C PRO A 174 -7.77 -13.32 12.11
N HIS A 175 -6.77 -13.04 11.27
CA HIS A 175 -6.26 -11.71 10.97
C HIS A 175 -6.79 -11.15 9.63
N ASP A 176 -7.61 -11.91 8.89
CA ASP A 176 -8.41 -11.36 7.79
C ASP A 176 -9.49 -10.46 8.36
N ILE A 177 -9.33 -9.17 8.09
CA ILE A 177 -10.21 -8.10 8.51
C ILE A 177 -11.10 -7.61 7.36
N SER A 178 -11.22 -8.36 6.27
CA SER A 178 -12.14 -7.98 5.20
C SER A 178 -13.57 -7.81 5.71
N VAL A 179 -14.23 -6.76 5.22
CA VAL A 179 -15.66 -6.47 5.42
C VAL A 179 -16.45 -6.67 4.12
N TRP A 180 -15.82 -7.26 3.12
CA TRP A 180 -16.45 -7.58 1.85
C TRP A 180 -17.51 -8.68 2.03
N PRO A 181 -18.63 -8.66 1.28
CA PRO A 181 -19.08 -7.60 0.37
C PRO A 181 -19.89 -6.50 1.06
N TRP A 182 -20.09 -6.59 2.38
CA TRP A 182 -21.00 -5.73 3.15
C TRP A 182 -20.59 -4.25 3.18
N SER A 183 -19.31 -3.96 2.98
CA SER A 183 -18.77 -2.61 2.87
C SER A 183 -19.06 -1.90 1.55
N LEU A 184 -19.55 -2.60 0.51
CA LEU A 184 -19.75 -2.05 -0.83
C LEU A 184 -20.59 -0.75 -0.87
N PRO A 185 -21.74 -0.63 -0.15
CA PRO A 185 -22.49 0.62 -0.13
C PRO A 185 -21.67 1.80 0.40
N LEU A 186 -20.88 1.58 1.45
CA LEU A 186 -19.98 2.59 1.99
C LEU A 186 -18.87 2.93 0.98
N VAL A 187 -18.23 1.93 0.39
CA VAL A 187 -17.17 2.09 -0.61
C VAL A 187 -17.63 2.98 -1.77
N VAL A 188 -18.85 2.76 -2.30
CA VAL A 188 -19.39 3.58 -3.40
C VAL A 188 -19.48 5.06 -3.01
N VAL A 189 -19.97 5.35 -1.79
CA VAL A 189 -20.02 6.72 -1.27
C VAL A 189 -18.61 7.30 -1.12
N LEU A 190 -17.68 6.55 -0.53
CA LEU A 190 -16.30 7.00 -0.34
C LEU A 190 -15.62 7.27 -1.69
N LEU A 191 -15.74 6.38 -2.67
CA LEU A 191 -15.17 6.55 -4.02
C LEU A 191 -15.73 7.79 -4.72
N TRP A 192 -17.04 8.03 -4.63
CA TRP A 192 -17.67 9.22 -5.20
C TRP A 192 -17.11 10.52 -4.63
N LEU A 193 -16.91 10.56 -3.31
CA LEU A 193 -16.33 11.70 -2.59
C LEU A 193 -14.80 11.82 -2.79
N SER A 194 -14.14 10.75 -3.22
CA SER A 194 -12.69 10.68 -3.44
C SER A 194 -12.25 11.05 -4.87
N ARG A 195 -13.18 11.30 -5.79
CA ARG A 195 -12.88 11.59 -7.20
C ARG A 195 -11.80 12.67 -7.35
N GLY A 196 -10.77 12.35 -8.14
CA GLY A 196 -9.63 13.21 -8.44
C GLY A 196 -8.54 13.25 -7.37
N ASP A 197 -8.65 12.49 -6.28
CA ASP A 197 -7.65 12.41 -5.21
C ASP A 197 -7.16 10.96 -5.07
N GLU A 198 -5.91 10.72 -5.48
CA GLU A 198 -5.26 9.41 -5.51
C GLU A 198 -5.27 8.73 -4.14
N ASP A 199 -4.84 9.44 -3.09
CA ASP A 199 -4.75 8.92 -1.74
C ASP A 199 -6.13 8.53 -1.20
N MET A 200 -7.14 9.38 -1.42
CA MET A 200 -8.50 9.12 -0.96
C MET A 200 -9.15 7.95 -1.70
N LEU A 201 -8.90 7.80 -3.01
CA LEU A 201 -9.42 6.68 -3.80
C LEU A 201 -8.85 5.36 -3.32
N MET A 202 -7.54 5.31 -3.07
CA MET A 202 -6.88 4.15 -2.51
C MET A 202 -7.40 3.83 -1.10
N LEU A 203 -7.56 4.85 -0.23
CA LEU A 203 -8.14 4.69 1.11
C LEU A 203 -9.58 4.19 1.08
N ALA A 204 -10.41 4.62 0.13
CA ALA A 204 -11.74 4.05 -0.06
C ALA A 204 -11.69 2.58 -0.51
N GLY A 205 -10.69 2.26 -1.33
CA GLY A 205 -10.43 0.93 -1.88
C GLY A 205 -10.11 -0.16 -0.90
N VAL A 206 -9.44 0.17 0.21
CA VAL A 206 -9.06 -0.85 1.20
C VAL A 206 -10.29 -1.56 1.77
N PHE A 207 -11.43 -0.87 1.86
CA PHE A 207 -12.70 -1.44 2.32
C PHE A 207 -13.39 -2.30 1.25
N ALA A 208 -12.95 -2.25 0.00
CA ALA A 208 -13.51 -3.03 -1.11
C ALA A 208 -12.79 -4.37 -1.33
N LEU A 209 -11.78 -4.69 -0.52
CA LEU A 209 -10.97 -5.88 -0.73
C LEU A 209 -11.65 -7.13 -0.18
N PRO A 210 -11.73 -8.23 -0.95
CA PRO A 210 -12.31 -9.50 -0.48
C PRO A 210 -11.45 -10.21 0.58
N TYR A 211 -10.19 -9.79 0.72
CA TYR A 211 -9.23 -10.30 1.70
C TYR A 211 -8.32 -9.14 2.11
N LEU A 212 -8.20 -8.89 3.41
CA LEU A 212 -7.51 -7.70 3.91
C LEU A 212 -6.79 -7.98 5.22
N HIS A 213 -5.49 -7.71 5.25
CA HIS A 213 -4.68 -7.71 6.45
C HIS A 213 -4.20 -6.30 6.79
N SER A 214 -3.86 -6.08 8.07
CA SER A 214 -3.40 -4.77 8.54
C SER A 214 -2.16 -4.24 7.80
N TYR A 215 -1.28 -5.11 7.29
CA TYR A 215 -0.12 -4.69 6.51
C TYR A 215 -0.47 -4.20 5.10
N HIS A 216 -1.63 -4.57 4.52
CA HIS A 216 -2.07 -4.02 3.24
C HIS A 216 -2.27 -2.50 3.30
N TYR A 217 -2.49 -1.93 4.49
CA TYR A 217 -2.53 -0.49 4.69
C TYR A 217 -1.18 0.21 4.46
N PHE A 218 -0.08 -0.51 4.27
CA PHE A 218 1.20 0.06 3.87
C PHE A 218 1.05 0.94 2.61
N VAL A 219 0.24 0.47 1.66
CA VAL A 219 0.01 1.11 0.36
C VAL A 219 -0.56 2.52 0.48
N VAL A 220 -1.28 2.81 1.57
CA VAL A 220 -1.90 4.13 1.82
C VAL A 220 -1.11 5.00 2.81
N LEU A 221 0.02 4.54 3.36
CA LEU A 221 0.85 5.33 4.28
C LEU A 221 1.30 6.69 3.72
N PRO A 222 1.59 6.86 2.41
CA PRO A 222 1.91 8.19 1.88
C PRO A 222 0.84 9.25 2.16
N ALA A 223 -0.43 8.86 2.32
CA ALA A 223 -1.52 9.77 2.68
C ALA A 223 -1.28 10.50 4.02
N MET A 224 -0.50 9.91 4.93
CA MET A 224 -0.15 10.53 6.21
C MET A 224 0.57 11.88 6.04
N ALA A 225 1.27 12.09 4.91
CA ALA A 225 1.96 13.33 4.60
C ALA A 225 1.08 14.59 4.68
N ARG A 226 -0.23 14.41 4.49
CA ARG A 226 -1.21 15.50 4.45
C ARG A 226 -1.83 15.78 5.81
N LEU A 227 -1.56 14.97 6.83
CA LEU A 227 -2.11 15.16 8.17
C LEU A 227 -1.36 16.25 8.95
N THR A 228 -2.02 16.81 9.95
CA THR A 228 -1.31 17.50 11.02
C THR A 228 -0.56 16.46 11.86
N TRP A 229 0.53 16.87 12.49
CA TRP A 229 1.38 15.94 13.22
C TRP A 229 0.66 15.24 14.39
N TRP A 230 -0.27 15.91 15.08
CA TRP A 230 -1.10 15.30 16.13
C TRP A 230 -2.01 14.21 15.58
N VAL A 231 -2.63 14.43 14.41
CA VAL A 231 -3.49 13.43 13.76
C VAL A 231 -2.64 12.28 13.22
N ALA A 232 -1.41 12.54 12.77
CA ALA A 232 -0.46 11.49 12.41
C ALA A 232 -0.08 10.61 13.62
N ILE A 233 0.16 11.21 14.80
CA ILE A 233 0.39 10.45 16.06
C ILE A 233 -0.83 9.59 16.38
N LEU A 234 -2.04 10.16 16.34
CA LEU A 234 -3.27 9.43 16.60
C LEU A 234 -3.41 8.24 15.62
N ALA A 235 -3.23 8.49 14.32
CA ALA A 235 -3.30 7.45 13.31
C ALA A 235 -2.23 6.36 13.56
N ALA A 236 -1.01 6.74 13.91
CA ALA A 236 0.03 5.78 14.24
C ALA A 236 -0.33 4.92 15.45
N VAL A 237 -0.78 5.51 16.57
CA VAL A 237 -1.21 4.77 17.76
C VAL A 237 -2.38 3.84 17.43
N VAL A 238 -3.39 4.34 16.70
CA VAL A 238 -4.56 3.56 16.28
C VAL A 238 -4.17 2.39 15.37
N SER A 239 -3.13 2.55 14.54
CA SER A 239 -2.66 1.48 13.67
C SER A 239 -2.20 0.23 14.43
N TRP A 240 -1.85 0.35 15.72
CA TRP A 240 -1.44 -0.77 16.58
C TRP A 240 -2.59 -1.49 17.28
N LEU A 241 -3.80 -0.94 17.27
CA LEU A 241 -4.96 -1.55 17.92
C LEU A 241 -5.30 -2.98 17.46
N PRO A 242 -5.02 -3.42 16.21
CA PRO A 242 -5.22 -4.82 15.83
C PRO A 242 -4.53 -5.82 16.76
N LEU A 243 -3.38 -5.46 17.33
CA LEU A 243 -2.63 -6.35 18.24
C LEU A 243 -3.34 -6.59 19.57
N LEU A 244 -4.36 -5.81 19.89
CA LEU A 244 -5.24 -6.07 21.02
C LEU A 244 -5.95 -7.44 20.89
N ALA A 245 -5.99 -8.03 19.71
CA ALA A 245 -6.50 -9.39 19.49
C ALA A 245 -5.82 -10.46 20.34
N ASN A 246 -4.55 -10.26 20.73
CA ASN A 246 -3.84 -11.18 21.62
C ASN A 246 -4.45 -11.25 23.05
N TRP A 247 -5.20 -10.22 23.46
CA TRP A 247 -5.82 -10.15 24.79
C TRP A 247 -7.35 -10.20 24.74
N PHE A 248 -7.95 -9.59 23.72
CA PHE A 248 -9.40 -9.44 23.61
C PHE A 248 -10.04 -10.41 22.59
N GLY A 249 -9.23 -11.20 21.88
CA GLY A 249 -9.69 -12.19 20.91
C GLY A 249 -9.81 -11.65 19.47
N PRO A 250 -10.21 -12.51 18.52
CA PRO A 250 -10.09 -12.22 17.08
C PRO A 250 -10.81 -10.96 16.60
N TRP A 251 -11.93 -10.58 17.23
CA TRP A 251 -12.68 -9.39 16.82
C TRP A 251 -11.84 -8.10 16.87
N ALA A 252 -10.83 -8.02 17.76
CA ALA A 252 -10.03 -6.82 17.91
C ALA A 252 -9.11 -6.55 16.70
N TRP A 253 -8.88 -7.53 15.82
CA TRP A 253 -8.23 -7.28 14.52
C TRP A 253 -8.99 -6.24 13.69
N GLN A 254 -10.33 -6.22 13.79
CA GLN A 254 -11.19 -5.27 13.08
C GLN A 254 -10.96 -3.80 13.50
N LEU A 255 -10.33 -3.56 14.65
CA LEU A 255 -9.92 -2.20 15.05
C LEU A 255 -8.92 -1.58 14.06
N GLY A 256 -8.27 -2.40 13.21
CA GLY A 256 -7.39 -1.92 12.14
C GLY A 256 -8.06 -0.98 11.15
N HIS A 257 -9.38 -1.11 10.92
CA HIS A 257 -10.15 -0.22 10.05
C HIS A 257 -10.19 1.23 10.51
N LEU A 258 -9.94 1.49 11.79
CA LEU A 258 -9.88 2.85 12.32
C LEU A 258 -8.73 3.64 11.68
N PHE A 259 -7.61 2.98 11.34
CA PHE A 259 -6.47 3.63 10.71
C PHE A 259 -6.81 4.26 9.36
N PRO A 260 -7.21 3.51 8.30
CA PRO A 260 -7.56 4.10 7.01
C PRO A 260 -8.78 5.04 7.11
N MET A 261 -9.71 4.81 8.04
CA MET A 261 -10.85 5.72 8.25
C MET A 261 -10.40 7.09 8.76
N ILE A 262 -9.49 7.16 9.75
CA ILE A 262 -8.92 8.42 10.24
C ILE A 262 -8.22 9.16 9.11
N LEU A 263 -7.43 8.46 8.29
CA LEU A 263 -6.77 9.04 7.12
C LEU A 263 -7.80 9.63 6.16
N TRP A 264 -8.78 8.84 5.75
CA TRP A 264 -9.78 9.24 4.75
C TRP A 264 -10.60 10.44 5.21
N VAL A 265 -11.13 10.40 6.44
CA VAL A 265 -11.93 11.50 7.02
C VAL A 265 -11.11 12.77 7.13
N SER A 266 -9.84 12.67 7.56
CA SER A 266 -8.94 13.83 7.64
C SER A 266 -8.70 14.47 6.28
N LEU A 267 -8.44 13.68 5.25
CA LEU A 267 -8.25 14.19 3.89
C LEU A 267 -9.53 14.83 3.33
N TYR A 268 -10.68 14.21 3.58
CA TYR A 268 -11.97 14.73 3.17
C TYR A 268 -12.26 16.10 3.80
N LEU A 269 -12.10 16.24 5.11
CA LEU A 269 -12.33 17.50 5.83
C LEU A 269 -11.38 18.61 5.37
N GLN A 270 -10.11 18.29 5.12
CA GLN A 270 -9.15 19.24 4.55
C GLN A 270 -9.55 19.71 3.14
N ARG A 271 -10.13 18.82 2.33
CA ARG A 271 -10.63 19.18 1.00
C ARG A 271 -11.83 20.13 1.10
N GLN A 272 -12.77 19.86 2.01
CA GLN A 272 -13.96 20.70 2.18
C GLN A 272 -13.61 22.11 2.67
N THR A 273 -12.72 22.23 3.66
CA THR A 273 -12.26 23.53 4.19
C THR A 273 -11.55 24.37 3.12
N ARG A 274 -10.71 23.75 2.29
CA ARG A 274 -10.05 24.44 1.16
C ARG A 274 -11.06 24.93 0.11
N SER A 275 -12.08 24.14 -0.21
CA SER A 275 -13.12 24.55 -1.16
C SER A 275 -13.93 25.75 -0.63
N ALA A 276 -14.30 25.74 0.65
CA ALA A 276 -15.03 26.84 1.28
C ALA A 276 -14.23 28.16 1.30
N SER A 277 -12.91 28.09 1.50
CA SER A 277 -12.04 29.29 1.48
C SER A 277 -11.96 29.98 0.11
N LYS A 278 -12.21 29.26 -0.99
CA LYS A 278 -12.17 29.83 -2.35
C LYS A 278 -13.45 30.54 -2.76
N THR A 279 -14.55 30.29 -2.05
CA THR A 279 -15.88 30.81 -2.41
C THR A 279 -16.25 32.10 -1.70
N ILE A 280 -15.40 32.63 -0.82
CA ILE A 280 -15.61 33.95 -0.21
C ILE A 280 -14.88 34.96 -1.12
N PRO A 281 -15.60 35.72 -1.99
CA PRO A 281 -15.00 36.84 -2.68
C PRO A 281 -14.52 37.85 -1.64
N ALA A 282 -13.28 38.32 -1.82
CA ALA A 282 -12.69 39.39 -1.02
C ALA A 282 -13.48 40.70 -1.15
#